data_AF-E3NKM6-F1
#
_entry.id   AF-E3NKM6-F1
#
_cell.length_a   1.000
_cell.length_b   1.000
_cell.length_c   1.000
_cell.angle_alpha   90.00
_cell.angle_beta   90.00
_cell.angle_gamma   90.00
#
_symmetry.space_group_name_H-M   'P 1'
#
loop_
_entity.id
_entity.type
_entity.pdbx_description
1 polymer ?
#
loop_
_entity_poly.entity_id
_entity_poly.type
_entity_poly.pdbx_seq_one_letter_code
_entity_poly.pdbx_strand_id
1 'polypeptide(L)'
;MTEVGSKIPYPEVGSEKSLEVGSEKKPEVGIPNNTAYASDVSDIITQLRANHVIVHIAVDSIPSGGSNSATLYEMSFQTNGYCAFATGRDLYNAFYDMTWILGTHYQFFARNFVVSGSGRIEIPTFKTPIPPGYSDWCATAITVQNHTLDNSFVSLNYTIESTDGSYALKRFTNNLFGTSQSALIALNESLFYKWTIDYHYNTDGPQIIQLRMYSGYYHDFLPLPPSE
;
A
#
# COMPACT_ATOMS: atom_id res chain seq x y z
N MET A 1 -17.00 54.92 23.99
CA MET A 1 -16.51 54.43 22.69
C MET A 1 -15.40 55.35 22.23
N THR A 2 -14.16 55.01 22.53
CA THR A 2 -12.98 55.64 21.93
C THR A 2 -11.86 54.63 22.04
N GLU A 3 -11.48 54.03 20.91
CA GLU A 3 -10.24 53.25 20.81
C GLU A 3 -9.45 53.75 19.61
N VAL A 4 -8.15 53.83 19.84
CA VAL A 4 -7.15 54.55 19.07
C VAL A 4 -6.58 53.60 18.01
N GLY A 5 -6.77 53.93 16.73
CA GLY A 5 -6.12 53.24 15.61
C GLY A 5 -4.99 54.08 15.05
N SER A 6 -3.74 53.76 15.40
CA SER A 6 -2.54 54.32 14.80
C SER A 6 -2.30 53.72 13.40
N LYS A 7 -2.44 54.53 12.35
CA LYS A 7 -1.96 54.19 11.00
C LYS A 7 -0.49 54.57 10.88
N ILE A 8 0.36 53.58 10.60
CA ILE A 8 1.75 53.74 10.20
C ILE A 8 1.77 54.19 8.72
N PRO A 9 2.52 55.24 8.33
CA PRO A 9 2.63 55.63 6.93
C PRO A 9 3.67 54.76 6.18
N TYR A 10 3.32 54.32 4.98
CA TYR A 10 4.24 53.67 4.04
C TYR A 10 5.20 54.70 3.40
N PRO A 11 6.49 54.40 3.20
CA PRO A 11 7.40 55.28 2.49
C PRO A 11 7.18 55.24 0.97
N GLU A 12 7.34 56.40 0.35
CA GLU A 12 7.21 56.67 -1.09
C GLU A 12 8.25 55.90 -1.93
N VAL A 13 7.82 55.45 -3.11
CA VAL A 13 8.63 54.79 -4.13
C VAL A 13 9.50 55.83 -4.83
N GLY A 14 10.81 55.80 -4.56
CA GLY A 14 11.81 56.58 -5.29
C GLY A 14 12.09 55.96 -6.66
N SER A 15 12.19 56.81 -7.67
CA SER A 15 12.40 56.47 -9.08
C SER A 15 13.74 55.80 -9.38
N GLU A 16 13.69 54.81 -10.28
CA GLU A 16 14.82 54.03 -10.78
C GLU A 16 15.86 54.90 -11.51
N LYS A 17 17.15 54.70 -11.17
CA LYS A 17 18.27 55.04 -12.04
C LYS A 17 18.94 53.75 -12.49
N SER A 18 18.88 53.49 -13.79
CA SER A 18 19.52 52.37 -14.47
C SER A 18 21.04 52.44 -14.31
N LEU A 19 21.64 51.39 -13.74
CA LEU A 19 23.06 51.13 -13.76
C LEU A 19 23.30 49.97 -14.74
N GLU A 20 23.97 50.26 -15.86
CA GLU A 20 24.49 49.25 -16.77
C GLU A 20 25.59 48.45 -16.05
N VAL A 21 25.35 47.16 -15.82
CA VAL A 21 26.35 46.20 -15.35
C VAL A 21 26.74 45.32 -16.52
N GLY A 22 28.03 45.35 -16.86
CA GLY A 22 28.64 44.57 -17.93
C GLY A 22 28.43 43.06 -17.75
N SER A 23 28.19 42.39 -18.87
CA SER A 23 27.96 40.96 -18.95
C SER A 23 29.25 40.17 -18.72
N GLU A 24 29.51 39.73 -17.49
CA GLU A 24 30.38 38.58 -17.24
C GLU A 24 29.57 37.29 -17.43
N LYS A 25 29.95 36.50 -18.45
CA LYS A 25 29.42 35.15 -18.68
C LYS A 25 29.79 34.27 -17.49
N LYS A 26 28.83 34.02 -16.60
CA LYS A 26 28.86 32.90 -15.65
C LYS A 26 29.01 31.60 -16.47
N PRO A 27 29.89 30.66 -16.09
CA PRO A 27 29.93 29.37 -16.77
C PRO A 27 28.59 28.67 -16.54
N GLU A 28 27.90 28.31 -17.62
CA GLU A 28 26.80 27.36 -17.59
C GLU A 28 27.32 26.05 -17.03
N VAL A 29 27.08 25.81 -15.74
CA VAL A 29 27.07 24.44 -15.22
C VAL A 29 25.87 23.80 -15.88
N GLY A 30 26.13 22.97 -16.89
CA GLY A 30 25.10 22.22 -17.59
C GLY A 30 24.22 21.52 -16.58
N ILE A 31 22.94 21.90 -16.55
CA ILE A 31 21.91 21.14 -15.85
C ILE A 31 21.93 19.77 -16.52
N PRO A 32 22.29 18.68 -15.81
CA PRO A 32 22.25 17.37 -16.42
C PRO A 32 20.82 17.12 -16.88
N ASN A 33 20.68 16.75 -18.16
CA ASN A 33 19.43 16.31 -18.77
C ASN A 33 18.74 15.34 -17.83
N ASN A 34 17.67 15.79 -17.17
CA ASN A 34 16.83 14.95 -16.33
C ASN A 34 15.86 14.19 -17.23
N THR A 35 16.41 13.30 -18.06
CA THR A 35 15.66 12.15 -18.55
C THR A 35 15.42 11.27 -17.33
N ALA A 36 14.15 11.18 -16.93
CA ALA A 36 13.66 10.52 -15.73
C ALA A 36 14.48 9.29 -15.32
N TYR A 37 15.25 9.42 -14.24
CA TYR A 37 15.72 8.28 -13.48
C TYR A 37 14.47 7.61 -12.91
N ALA A 38 14.04 6.49 -13.48
CA ALA A 38 13.40 5.49 -12.65
C ALA A 38 14.39 5.23 -11.51
N SER A 39 14.05 5.67 -10.30
CA SER A 39 14.94 5.50 -9.15
C SER A 39 15.11 4.00 -8.93
N ASP A 40 16.28 3.47 -9.27
CA ASP A 40 16.62 2.10 -8.97
C ASP A 40 16.61 1.93 -7.44
N VAL A 41 15.66 1.14 -6.95
CA VAL A 41 15.47 0.85 -5.52
C VAL A 41 15.96 -0.56 -5.17
N SER A 42 16.65 -1.25 -6.07
CA SER A 42 17.09 -2.64 -5.85
C SER A 42 18.03 -2.77 -4.65
N ASP A 43 18.97 -1.83 -4.48
CA ASP A 43 19.91 -1.81 -3.35
C ASP A 43 19.19 -1.65 -2.01
N ILE A 44 18.22 -0.74 -1.93
CA ILE A 44 17.47 -0.51 -0.68
C ILE A 44 16.54 -1.69 -0.38
N ILE A 45 15.88 -2.26 -1.39
CA ILE A 45 15.07 -3.47 -1.26
C ILE A 45 15.94 -4.62 -0.73
N THR A 46 17.14 -4.80 -1.29
CA THR A 46 18.08 -5.85 -0.86
C THR A 46 18.44 -5.69 0.62
N GLN A 47 18.76 -4.48 1.05
CA GLN A 47 19.08 -4.20 2.46
C GLN A 47 17.87 -4.42 3.38
N LEU A 48 16.68 -3.96 3.00
CA LEU A 48 15.45 -4.16 3.78
C LEU A 48 15.15 -5.65 3.98
N ARG A 49 15.25 -6.43 2.91
CA ARG A 49 15.05 -7.89 2.96
C ARG A 49 16.10 -8.59 3.81
N ALA A 50 17.38 -8.22 3.67
CA ALA A 50 18.47 -8.77 4.47
C ALA A 50 18.31 -8.50 5.98
N ASN A 51 17.54 -7.48 6.34
CA ASN A 51 17.23 -7.11 7.73
C ASN A 51 15.79 -7.49 8.15
N HIS A 52 15.09 -8.32 7.37
CA HIS A 52 13.72 -8.76 7.66
C HIS A 52 12.72 -7.61 7.87
N VAL A 53 12.87 -6.52 7.11
CA VAL A 53 11.98 -5.36 7.16
C VAL A 53 10.84 -5.53 6.15
N ILE A 54 9.61 -5.36 6.62
CA ILE A 54 8.40 -5.30 5.79
C ILE A 54 8.02 -3.84 5.56
N VAL A 55 7.81 -3.43 4.30
CA VAL A 55 7.46 -2.05 3.97
C VAL A 55 6.02 -1.96 3.46
N HIS A 56 5.14 -1.35 4.25
CA HIS A 56 3.80 -0.97 3.82
C HIS A 56 3.79 0.48 3.34
N ILE A 57 3.16 0.75 2.19
CA ILE A 57 3.09 2.10 1.63
C ILE A 57 1.65 2.41 1.25
N ALA A 58 1.08 3.46 1.86
CA ALA A 58 -0.12 4.09 1.35
C ALA A 58 0.28 5.29 0.48
N VAL A 59 -0.15 5.27 -0.78
CA VAL A 59 0.17 6.24 -1.81
C VAL A 59 -1.08 7.06 -2.11
N ASP A 60 -0.95 8.39 -2.03
CA ASP A 60 -1.99 9.27 -2.57
C ASP A 60 -2.02 9.15 -4.09
N SER A 61 -3.17 8.79 -4.63
CA SER A 61 -3.40 8.69 -6.08
C SER A 61 -3.34 10.05 -6.78
N ILE A 62 -3.39 11.15 -6.01
CA ILE A 62 -3.12 12.50 -6.50
C ILE A 62 -1.66 12.85 -6.13
N PRO A 63 -0.70 12.70 -7.06
CA PRO A 63 0.70 12.96 -6.75
C PRO A 63 0.92 14.46 -6.48
N SER A 64 1.50 14.77 -5.32
CA SER A 64 2.03 16.10 -5.00
C SER A 64 3.52 16.25 -5.35
N GLY A 65 4.16 15.15 -5.76
CA GLY A 65 5.59 15.06 -6.11
C GLY A 65 5.82 14.25 -7.38
N GLY A 66 6.81 13.35 -7.36
CA GLY A 66 7.14 12.51 -8.52
C GLY A 66 6.00 11.60 -8.97
N SER A 67 5.99 11.23 -10.25
CA SER A 67 4.96 10.40 -10.88
C SER A 67 5.26 8.90 -10.88
N ASN A 68 6.37 8.47 -10.26
CA ASN A 68 6.81 7.07 -10.29
C ASN A 68 6.23 6.26 -9.12
N SER A 69 4.92 6.01 -9.16
CA SER A 69 4.21 5.16 -8.20
C SER A 69 4.58 3.67 -8.31
N ALA A 70 5.05 3.23 -9.49
CA ALA A 70 5.45 1.84 -9.73
C ALA A 70 6.61 1.41 -8.82
N THR A 71 7.60 2.28 -8.63
CA THR A 71 8.71 2.02 -7.71
C THR A 71 8.27 1.89 -6.24
N LEU A 72 7.24 2.63 -5.83
CA LEU A 72 6.67 2.49 -4.48
C LEU A 72 5.99 1.13 -4.31
N TYR A 73 5.19 0.72 -5.30
CA TYR A 73 4.62 -0.62 -5.31
C TYR A 73 5.69 -1.71 -5.27
N GLU A 74 6.74 -1.58 -6.09
CA GLU A 74 7.84 -2.55 -6.16
C GLU A 74 8.54 -2.71 -4.81
N MET A 75 8.82 -1.61 -4.10
CA MET A 75 9.43 -1.64 -2.78
C MET A 75 8.58 -2.44 -1.78
N SER A 76 7.29 -2.15 -1.69
CA SER A 76 6.38 -2.91 -0.83
C SER A 76 6.25 -4.36 -1.25
N PHE A 77 6.10 -4.61 -2.55
CA PHE A 77 5.97 -5.95 -3.11
C PHE A 77 7.18 -6.83 -2.75
N GLN A 78 8.39 -6.33 -3.00
CA GLN A 78 9.63 -7.08 -2.82
C GLN A 78 10.02 -7.28 -1.34
N THR A 79 9.40 -6.54 -0.42
CA THR A 79 9.64 -6.64 1.03
C THR A 79 8.52 -7.37 1.78
N ASN A 80 7.66 -8.12 1.07
CA ASN A 80 6.49 -8.80 1.64
C ASN A 80 5.40 -7.87 2.21
N GLY A 81 5.54 -6.56 2.00
CA GLY A 81 4.51 -5.60 2.34
C GLY A 81 3.35 -5.60 1.35
N TYR A 82 2.59 -4.52 1.41
CA TYR A 82 1.55 -4.21 0.44
C TYR A 82 1.50 -2.70 0.23
N CYS A 83 1.09 -2.31 -0.97
CA CYS A 83 0.96 -0.92 -1.37
C CYS A 83 -0.51 -0.62 -1.65
N ALA A 84 -1.06 0.41 -1.01
CA ALA A 84 -2.42 0.87 -1.22
C ALA A 84 -2.41 2.19 -1.99
N PHE A 85 -3.15 2.26 -3.10
CA PHE A 85 -3.36 3.51 -3.84
C PHE A 85 -4.77 4.02 -3.53
N ALA A 86 -4.86 5.20 -2.94
CA ALA A 86 -6.13 5.80 -2.53
C ALA A 86 -6.04 7.33 -2.54
N THR A 87 -7.13 8.06 -2.32
CA THR A 87 -7.07 9.51 -2.09
C THR A 87 -8.15 9.93 -1.08
N GLY A 88 -8.03 11.12 -0.50
CA GLY A 88 -9.01 11.67 0.43
C GLY A 88 -9.32 10.76 1.63
N ARG A 89 -10.60 10.45 1.86
CA ARG A 89 -11.05 9.64 3.00
C ARG A 89 -10.56 8.19 2.91
N ASP A 90 -10.47 7.64 1.71
CA ASP A 90 -9.97 6.27 1.52
C ASP A 90 -8.49 6.18 1.84
N LEU A 91 -7.70 7.21 1.52
CA LEU A 91 -6.29 7.25 1.91
C LEU A 91 -6.14 7.25 3.43
N TYR A 92 -6.94 8.06 4.13
CA TYR A 92 -6.98 8.04 5.61
C TYR A 92 -7.29 6.65 6.14
N ASN A 93 -8.31 5.97 5.59
CA ASN A 93 -8.72 4.66 6.06
C ASN A 93 -7.66 3.59 5.74
N ALA A 94 -7.03 3.65 4.55
CA ALA A 94 -5.93 2.75 4.18
C ALA A 94 -4.73 2.89 5.14
N PHE A 95 -4.35 4.11 5.50
CA PHE A 95 -3.33 4.36 6.53
C PHE A 95 -3.76 3.83 7.90
N TYR A 96 -5.00 4.07 8.30
CA TYR A 96 -5.54 3.59 9.55
C TYR A 96 -5.41 2.06 9.65
N ASP A 97 -5.88 1.34 8.64
CA ASP A 97 -5.79 -0.12 8.54
C ASP A 97 -4.34 -0.62 8.54
N MET A 98 -3.44 0.05 7.82
CA MET A 98 -2.00 -0.29 7.85
C MET A 98 -1.42 -0.18 9.26
N THR A 99 -1.76 0.86 10.02
CA THR A 99 -1.25 1.04 11.38
C THR A 99 -1.79 0.00 12.36
N TRP A 100 -2.98 -0.56 12.11
CA TRP A 100 -3.54 -1.65 12.93
C TRP A 100 -2.72 -2.94 12.85
N ILE A 101 -2.03 -3.20 11.74
CA ILE A 101 -1.14 -4.37 11.60
C ILE A 101 -0.02 -4.33 12.64
N LEU A 102 0.36 -3.16 13.17
CA LEU A 102 1.35 -3.07 14.24
C LEU A 102 0.92 -3.85 15.52
N GLY A 103 -0.39 -3.99 15.75
CA GLY A 103 -0.94 -4.83 16.82
C GLY A 103 -0.88 -6.34 16.55
N THR A 104 -0.66 -6.76 15.30
CA THR A 104 -0.59 -8.15 14.84
C THR A 104 0.63 -8.37 13.93
N HIS A 105 1.79 -7.83 14.30
CA HIS A 105 2.91 -7.59 13.38
C HIS A 105 3.62 -8.83 12.79
N TYR A 106 3.30 -10.05 13.21
CA TYR A 106 3.90 -11.26 12.65
C TYR A 106 3.09 -11.77 11.45
N GLN A 107 3.63 -11.55 10.24
CA GLN A 107 3.00 -11.94 8.97
C GLN A 107 3.15 -13.42 8.67
N PHE A 108 2.14 -14.24 8.94
CA PHE A 108 2.22 -15.71 8.78
C PHE A 108 1.69 -16.23 7.45
N PHE A 109 1.10 -15.34 6.64
CA PHE A 109 0.59 -15.69 5.31
C PHE A 109 0.91 -14.60 4.31
N ALA A 110 1.48 -14.97 3.16
CA ALA A 110 1.72 -14.08 2.03
C ALA A 110 1.58 -14.83 0.69
N ARG A 111 0.77 -14.30 -0.22
CA ARG A 111 0.59 -14.81 -1.60
C ARG A 111 0.39 -13.66 -2.59
N ASN A 112 0.87 -13.84 -3.82
CA ASN A 112 0.68 -12.90 -4.92
C ASN A 112 0.15 -13.67 -6.13
N PHE A 113 -0.89 -13.15 -6.78
CA PHE A 113 -1.53 -13.79 -7.93
C PHE A 113 -1.58 -12.84 -9.11
N VAL A 114 -1.13 -13.29 -10.28
CA VAL A 114 -1.32 -12.57 -11.53
C VAL A 114 -2.62 -13.05 -12.18
N VAL A 115 -3.57 -12.15 -12.34
CA VAL A 115 -4.94 -12.47 -12.77
C VAL A 115 -5.40 -11.57 -13.91
N SER A 116 -6.44 -11.97 -14.63
CA SER A 116 -7.07 -11.18 -15.70
C SER A 116 -8.54 -11.58 -15.84
N GLY A 117 -9.40 -10.67 -16.28
CA GLY A 117 -10.82 -10.95 -16.47
C GLY A 117 -11.51 -11.41 -15.17
N SER A 118 -12.30 -12.47 -15.24
CA SER A 118 -12.98 -13.06 -14.08
C SER A 118 -12.41 -14.42 -13.72
N GLY A 119 -12.36 -14.73 -12.43
CA GLY A 119 -11.90 -16.04 -11.99
C GLY A 119 -12.07 -16.27 -10.50
N ARG A 120 -11.58 -17.44 -10.09
CA ARG A 120 -11.52 -17.85 -8.69
C ARG A 120 -10.10 -18.29 -8.34
N ILE A 121 -9.61 -17.83 -7.20
CA ILE A 121 -8.38 -18.29 -6.56
C ILE A 121 -8.79 -19.19 -5.40
N GLU A 122 -8.25 -20.41 -5.37
CA GLU A 122 -8.40 -21.34 -4.26
C GLU A 122 -7.04 -21.54 -3.59
N ILE A 123 -6.92 -21.03 -2.38
CA ILE A 123 -5.66 -21.09 -1.64
C ILE A 123 -5.56 -22.45 -0.94
N PRO A 124 -4.39 -23.11 -1.01
CA PRO A 124 -4.14 -24.32 -0.24
C PRO A 124 -4.45 -24.12 1.24
N THR A 125 -4.90 -25.19 1.88
CA THR A 125 -5.26 -25.15 3.29
C THR A 125 -4.07 -24.68 4.15
N PHE A 126 -4.33 -23.74 5.05
CA PHE A 126 -3.33 -23.16 5.94
C PHE A 126 -3.76 -23.24 7.40
N LYS A 127 -2.78 -23.05 8.30
CA LYS A 127 -2.98 -23.02 9.75
C LYS A 127 -2.46 -21.70 10.30
N THR A 128 -3.09 -21.23 11.38
CA THR A 128 -2.65 -20.03 12.11
C THR A 128 -1.51 -20.37 13.08
N PRO A 129 -0.56 -19.45 13.36
CA PRO A 129 0.51 -19.64 14.36
C PRO A 129 0.03 -19.43 15.81
N ILE A 130 -1.27 -19.24 16.04
CA ILE A 130 -1.84 -19.10 17.39
C ILE A 130 -1.46 -20.32 18.24
N PRO A 131 -1.16 -20.18 19.55
CA PRO A 131 -0.81 -21.29 20.42
C PRO A 131 -1.99 -22.24 20.68
N PRO A 132 -1.71 -23.51 21.02
CA PRO A 132 -2.75 -24.52 21.28
C PRO A 132 -3.75 -24.08 22.36
N GLY A 133 -5.03 -24.28 22.07
CA GLY A 133 -6.12 -23.97 23.01
C GLY A 133 -6.59 -22.51 22.99
N TYR A 134 -6.04 -21.67 22.10
CA TYR A 134 -6.44 -20.28 21.94
C TYR A 134 -7.11 -20.01 20.59
N SER A 135 -7.98 -19.00 20.60
CA SER A 135 -8.46 -18.32 19.41
C SER A 135 -8.17 -16.83 19.55
N ASP A 136 -7.73 -16.19 18.49
CA ASP A 136 -7.32 -14.79 18.53
C ASP A 136 -7.57 -14.08 17.20
N TRP A 137 -7.51 -12.76 17.25
CA TRP A 137 -7.66 -11.90 16.09
C TRP A 137 -6.40 -11.92 15.23
N CYS A 138 -6.57 -12.27 13.96
CA CYS A 138 -5.58 -12.09 12.91
C CYS A 138 -6.03 -10.95 12.00
N ALA A 139 -5.10 -10.08 11.59
CA ALA A 139 -5.37 -9.09 10.56
C ALA A 139 -5.14 -9.68 9.18
N THR A 140 -5.96 -9.27 8.22
CA THR A 140 -5.83 -9.59 6.80
C THR A 140 -5.64 -8.30 6.03
N ALA A 141 -4.85 -8.35 4.96
CA ALA A 141 -4.78 -7.27 3.99
C ALA A 141 -4.86 -7.88 2.57
N ILE A 142 -5.75 -7.33 1.76
CA ILE A 142 -5.92 -7.67 0.35
C ILE A 142 -5.63 -6.41 -0.46
N THR A 143 -4.79 -6.52 -1.49
CA THR A 143 -4.71 -5.52 -2.55
C THR A 143 -5.19 -6.11 -3.86
N VAL A 144 -5.85 -5.31 -4.67
CA VAL A 144 -6.49 -5.79 -5.92
C VAL A 144 -5.69 -5.44 -7.18
N GLN A 145 -4.88 -4.38 -7.13
CA GLN A 145 -4.05 -3.96 -8.25
C GLN A 145 -2.85 -3.14 -7.80
N ASN A 146 -1.87 -2.98 -8.70
CA ASN A 146 -0.57 -2.35 -8.45
C ASN A 146 -0.48 -0.88 -8.89
N HIS A 147 -1.61 -0.26 -9.22
CA HIS A 147 -1.73 1.15 -9.61
C HIS A 147 -2.99 1.76 -8.99
N THR A 148 -3.20 3.08 -9.12
CA THR A 148 -4.44 3.74 -8.72
C THR A 148 -5.67 2.97 -9.19
N LEU A 149 -6.66 2.82 -8.28
CA LEU A 149 -7.91 2.15 -8.58
C LEU A 149 -8.56 2.83 -9.79
N ASP A 150 -8.91 2.02 -10.79
CA ASP A 150 -9.50 2.47 -12.03
C ASP A 150 -10.68 1.58 -12.40
N ASN A 151 -11.27 1.83 -13.57
CA ASN A 151 -12.45 1.11 -14.00
C ASN A 151 -12.15 -0.36 -14.38
N SER A 152 -10.89 -0.82 -14.33
CA SER A 152 -10.56 -2.22 -14.64
C SER A 152 -11.11 -3.17 -13.58
N PHE A 153 -11.06 -2.77 -12.30
CA PHE A 153 -11.60 -3.52 -11.18
C PHE A 153 -13.12 -3.40 -11.09
N VAL A 154 -13.81 -4.53 -11.03
CA VAL A 154 -15.27 -4.58 -10.88
C VAL A 154 -15.64 -5.07 -9.48
N SER A 155 -15.10 -6.22 -9.07
CA SER A 155 -15.36 -6.77 -7.75
C SER A 155 -14.35 -7.81 -7.32
N LEU A 156 -14.25 -7.97 -6.00
CA LEU A 156 -13.63 -9.12 -5.36
C LEU A 156 -14.51 -9.56 -4.20
N ASN A 157 -14.78 -10.85 -4.08
CA ASN A 157 -15.44 -11.43 -2.93
C ASN A 157 -14.53 -12.50 -2.36
N TYR A 158 -14.54 -12.68 -1.05
CA TYR A 158 -13.76 -13.74 -0.47
C TYR A 158 -14.46 -14.44 0.67
N THR A 159 -14.08 -15.70 0.84
CA THR A 159 -14.50 -16.53 1.97
C THR A 159 -13.27 -17.08 2.67
N ILE A 160 -13.21 -16.93 3.98
CA ILE A 160 -12.27 -17.65 4.85
C ILE A 160 -13.07 -18.60 5.72
N GLU A 161 -12.85 -19.89 5.58
CA GLU A 161 -13.64 -20.91 6.27
C GLU A 161 -12.78 -22.02 6.84
N SER A 162 -13.20 -22.60 7.95
CA SER A 162 -12.54 -23.75 8.53
C SER A 162 -12.89 -25.02 7.75
N THR A 163 -11.95 -25.96 7.67
CA THR A 163 -12.15 -27.21 6.91
C THR A 163 -13.18 -28.16 7.54
N ASP A 164 -13.48 -27.99 8.82
CA ASP A 164 -14.51 -28.74 9.55
C ASP A 164 -15.91 -28.10 9.44
N GLY A 165 -16.01 -26.92 8.80
CA GLY A 165 -17.27 -26.19 8.61
C GLY A 165 -17.77 -25.42 9.84
N SER A 166 -17.02 -25.38 10.94
CA SER A 166 -17.43 -24.68 12.17
C SER A 166 -17.35 -23.15 12.06
N TYR A 167 -16.56 -22.62 11.14
CA TYR A 167 -16.36 -21.19 10.91
C TYR A 167 -16.39 -20.85 9.42
N ALA A 168 -17.09 -19.78 9.06
CA ALA A 168 -17.01 -19.20 7.72
C ALA A 168 -17.26 -17.68 7.79
N LEU A 169 -16.28 -16.91 7.31
CA LEU A 169 -16.39 -15.48 7.10
C LEU A 169 -16.52 -15.21 5.60
N LYS A 170 -17.58 -14.54 5.19
CA LYS A 170 -17.77 -14.05 3.82
C LYS A 170 -17.71 -12.53 3.80
N ARG A 171 -16.97 -11.98 2.84
CA ARG A 171 -16.80 -10.54 2.65
C ARG A 171 -16.96 -10.19 1.18
N PHE A 172 -17.60 -9.06 0.94
CA PHE A 172 -17.80 -8.45 -0.36
C PHE A 172 -16.99 -7.16 -0.40
N THR A 173 -16.16 -6.97 -1.41
CA THR A 173 -15.19 -5.84 -1.45
C THR A 173 -15.68 -4.62 -2.23
N ASN A 174 -17.00 -4.44 -2.34
CA ASN A 174 -17.56 -3.15 -2.76
C ASN A 174 -17.20 -1.97 -1.82
N ASN A 175 -16.47 -2.23 -0.74
CA ASN A 175 -15.93 -1.27 0.22
C ASN A 175 -14.39 -1.38 0.30
N LEU A 176 -13.68 -1.11 -0.79
CA LEU A 176 -12.23 -0.91 -0.75
C LEU A 176 -11.89 0.49 -0.23
N PHE A 177 -10.73 0.61 0.42
CA PHE A 177 -10.05 1.89 0.63
C PHE A 177 -9.00 2.06 -0.45
N GLY A 178 -9.43 2.62 -1.59
CA GLY A 178 -8.64 2.65 -2.81
C GLY A 178 -8.43 1.24 -3.36
N THR A 179 -7.19 0.79 -3.48
CA THR A 179 -6.87 -0.57 -3.95
C THR A 179 -6.79 -1.63 -2.86
N SER A 180 -6.99 -1.26 -1.60
CA SER A 180 -6.75 -2.15 -0.46
C SER A 180 -7.99 -2.35 0.40
N GLN A 181 -8.04 -3.50 1.07
CA GLN A 181 -9.00 -3.74 2.14
C GLN A 181 -8.33 -4.59 3.22
N SER A 182 -8.64 -4.25 4.48
CA SER A 182 -8.21 -5.03 5.63
C SER A 182 -9.39 -5.51 6.45
N ALA A 183 -9.21 -6.60 7.19
CA ALA A 183 -10.18 -7.10 8.14
C ALA A 183 -9.51 -7.83 9.30
N LEU A 184 -10.10 -7.73 10.50
CA LEU A 184 -9.79 -8.59 11.63
C LEU A 184 -10.68 -9.83 11.61
N ILE A 185 -10.06 -11.00 11.75
CA ILE A 185 -10.72 -12.30 11.72
C ILE A 185 -10.31 -13.11 12.94
N ALA A 186 -11.27 -13.71 13.63
CA ALA A 186 -10.97 -14.59 14.77
C ALA A 186 -10.65 -15.98 14.23
N LEU A 187 -9.39 -16.40 14.36
CA LEU A 187 -8.92 -17.74 13.98
C LEU A 187 -8.61 -18.56 15.22
N ASN A 188 -8.70 -19.87 15.08
CA ASN A 188 -8.47 -20.85 16.12
C ASN A 188 -7.31 -21.77 15.69
N GLU A 189 -6.37 -22.01 16.59
CA GLU A 189 -5.21 -22.87 16.33
C GLU A 189 -5.62 -24.27 15.88
N SER A 190 -6.67 -24.84 16.46
CA SER A 190 -7.01 -26.25 16.25
C SER A 190 -7.69 -26.49 14.89
N LEU A 191 -7.91 -25.44 14.11
CA LEU A 191 -8.56 -25.50 12.81
C LEU A 191 -7.59 -25.26 11.67
N PHE A 192 -7.91 -25.89 10.55
CA PHE A 192 -7.33 -25.57 9.26
C PHE A 192 -8.31 -24.68 8.50
N TYR A 193 -7.77 -23.74 7.72
CA TYR A 193 -8.57 -22.77 6.98
C TYR A 193 -8.33 -22.86 5.49
N LYS A 194 -9.39 -22.58 4.74
CA LYS A 194 -9.35 -22.30 3.30
C LYS A 194 -9.65 -20.83 3.10
N TRP A 195 -9.04 -20.26 2.08
CA TRP A 195 -9.35 -18.93 1.62
C TRP A 195 -9.65 -18.99 0.12
N THR A 196 -10.84 -18.56 -0.25
CA THR A 196 -11.28 -18.48 -1.64
C THR A 196 -11.54 -17.04 -2.01
N ILE A 197 -11.06 -16.65 -3.20
CA ILE A 197 -11.26 -15.32 -3.76
C ILE A 197 -11.99 -15.48 -5.09
N ASP A 198 -13.14 -14.84 -5.24
CA ASP A 198 -13.82 -14.68 -6.53
C ASP A 198 -13.56 -13.23 -7.00
N TYR A 199 -12.91 -13.07 -8.14
CA TYR A 199 -12.54 -11.74 -8.67
C TYR A 199 -13.16 -11.50 -10.05
N HIS A 200 -13.37 -10.23 -10.36
CA HIS A 200 -13.84 -9.76 -11.65
C HIS A 200 -13.17 -8.44 -12.01
N TYR A 201 -12.43 -8.46 -13.11
CA TYR A 201 -11.95 -7.31 -13.86
C TYR A 201 -12.66 -7.26 -15.22
N ASN A 202 -12.96 -6.06 -15.71
CA ASN A 202 -13.59 -5.88 -17.03
C ASN A 202 -12.56 -5.77 -18.17
N THR A 203 -11.29 -6.06 -17.88
CA THR A 203 -10.21 -6.08 -18.87
C THR A 203 -9.47 -7.41 -18.80
N ASP A 204 -8.85 -7.79 -19.92
CA ASP A 204 -7.93 -8.93 -20.00
C ASP A 204 -6.47 -8.55 -19.65
N GLY A 205 -6.24 -7.29 -19.23
CA GLY A 205 -4.93 -6.85 -18.77
C GLY A 205 -4.55 -7.55 -17.46
N PRO A 206 -3.26 -7.91 -17.27
CA PRO A 206 -2.81 -8.56 -16.06
C PRO A 206 -2.92 -7.59 -14.87
N GLN A 207 -3.50 -8.11 -13.78
CA GLN A 207 -3.63 -7.45 -12.49
C GLN A 207 -2.95 -8.29 -11.41
N ILE A 208 -2.53 -7.67 -10.31
CA ILE A 208 -1.87 -8.38 -9.21
C ILE A 208 -2.73 -8.29 -7.95
N ILE A 209 -3.25 -9.43 -7.50
CA ILE A 209 -3.88 -9.56 -6.20
C ILE A 209 -2.83 -9.99 -5.18
N GLN A 210 -2.67 -9.24 -4.09
CA GLN A 210 -1.81 -9.63 -2.97
C GLN A 210 -2.67 -9.96 -1.76
N LEU A 211 -2.35 -11.07 -1.10
CA LEU A 211 -3.00 -11.51 0.12
C LEU A 211 -1.98 -11.60 1.25
N ARG A 212 -2.29 -11.00 2.39
CA ARG A 212 -1.46 -11.02 3.60
C ARG A 212 -2.31 -11.37 4.81
N MET A 213 -1.74 -12.14 5.75
CA MET A 213 -2.29 -12.27 7.10
C MET A 213 -1.21 -12.11 8.16
N TYR A 214 -1.67 -11.67 9.33
CA TYR A 214 -0.89 -11.10 10.41
C TYR A 214 -1.45 -11.60 11.75
N SER A 215 -0.58 -11.96 12.69
CA SER A 215 -0.96 -12.42 14.03
C SER A 215 -0.10 -11.78 15.11
N GLY A 216 -0.54 -11.84 16.36
CA GLY A 216 0.27 -11.42 17.51
C GLY A 216 1.35 -12.42 17.92
N TYR A 217 1.45 -13.57 17.25
CA TYR A 217 2.29 -14.68 17.68
C TYR A 217 3.51 -14.85 16.78
N TYR A 218 4.68 -14.99 17.41
CA TYR A 218 5.93 -15.15 16.71
C TYR A 218 5.92 -16.36 15.78
N HIS A 219 6.40 -16.15 14.56
CA HIS A 219 6.87 -17.17 13.64
C HIS A 219 7.99 -16.55 12.80
N ASP A 220 8.75 -17.39 12.09
CA ASP A 220 9.86 -16.92 11.26
C ASP A 220 9.36 -16.03 10.12
N PHE A 221 10.21 -15.09 9.72
CA PHE A 221 9.94 -14.18 8.60
C PHE A 221 9.69 -14.99 7.32
N LEU A 222 8.57 -14.73 6.65
CA LEU A 222 8.24 -15.45 5.43
C LEU A 222 9.22 -15.10 4.30
N PRO A 223 9.62 -16.06 3.45
CA PRO A 223 10.26 -15.73 2.19
C PRO A 223 9.31 -14.90 1.31
N LEU A 224 9.85 -14.19 0.33
CA LEU A 224 9.01 -13.55 -0.69
C LEU A 224 8.27 -14.65 -1.47
N PRO A 225 6.92 -14.62 -1.54
CA PRO A 225 6.19 -15.62 -2.29
C PRO A 225 6.43 -15.45 -3.79
N PRO A 226 6.49 -16.54 -4.56
CA PRO A 226 6.48 -16.46 -6.01
C PRO A 226 5.18 -15.79 -6.50
N SER A 227 5.22 -15.18 -7.67
CA SER A 227 4.01 -14.80 -8.38
C SER A 227 3.40 -16.06 -8.99
N GLU A 228 2.19 -16.40 -8.58
CA GLU A 228 1.42 -17.55 -9.07
C GLU A 228 0.35 -17.15 -10.09
#